data_AF-A0A847LRH7-F1
#
_entry.id   AF-A0A847LRH7-F1
#
_cell.length_a   1.000
_cell.length_b   1.000
_cell.length_c   1.000
_cell.angle_alpha   90.00
_cell.angle_beta   90.00
_cell.angle_gamma   90.00
#
_symmetry.space_group_name_H-M   'P 1'
#
loop_
_entity.id
_entity.type
_entity.pdbx_description
1 polymer ?
#
loop_
_entity_poly.entity_id
_entity_poly.type
_entity_poly.pdbx_seq_one_letter_code
_entity_poly.pdbx_strand_id
1 'polypeptide(L)'
;MGKLLITKARRYLAALKRSKNKFETRETLAKELGYYPEVIADDLAQFDPMIRLDYEYDLKTLIPVLEQYVDDLAAQRKKEAPPSIRKKDTDKYDGVGDFVYKEMTIGASGLINRNVELSEKQLRILRRLINAELKQRKEED
;
A
#
# COMPACT_ATOMS: atom_id res chain seq x y z
N MET A 1 11.60 -14.53 -8.72
CA MET A 1 10.94 -14.95 -7.47
C MET A 1 9.87 -13.92 -7.14
N GLY A 2 8.62 -14.35 -6.94
CA GLY A 2 7.52 -13.44 -6.61
C GLY A 2 7.59 -13.04 -5.14
N LYS A 3 7.40 -11.76 -4.83
CA LYS A 3 7.38 -11.25 -3.45
C LYS A 3 6.20 -11.86 -2.69
N LEU A 4 6.44 -12.45 -1.52
CA LEU A 4 5.38 -13.03 -0.70
C LEU A 4 4.37 -11.98 -0.26
N LEU A 5 3.08 -12.23 -0.55
CA LEU A 5 1.98 -11.37 -0.15
C LEU A 5 1.85 -11.30 1.38
N ILE A 6 1.59 -10.10 1.92
CA ILE A 6 1.46 -9.89 3.38
C ILE A 6 0.37 -10.78 4.02
N THR A 7 -0.72 -11.05 3.30
CA THR A 7 -1.82 -11.91 3.77
C THR A 7 -1.35 -13.35 3.95
N LYS A 8 -0.53 -13.83 3.01
CA LYS A 8 0.03 -15.18 3.03
C LYS A 8 1.13 -15.30 4.09
N ALA A 9 2.02 -14.31 4.19
CA ALA A 9 3.02 -14.22 5.26
C ALA A 9 2.40 -14.25 6.67
N ARG A 10 1.32 -13.49 6.90
CA ARG A 10 0.57 -13.50 8.16
C ARG A 10 -0.07 -14.86 8.45
N ARG A 11 -0.60 -15.55 7.42
CA ARG A 11 -1.15 -16.90 7.59
C ARG A 11 -0.07 -17.91 7.99
N TYR A 12 1.10 -17.87 7.35
CA TYR A 12 2.23 -18.72 7.72
C TYR A 12 2.69 -18.46 9.16
N LEU A 13 2.89 -17.19 9.52
CA LEU A 13 3.27 -16.81 10.87
C LEU A 13 2.25 -17.27 11.92
N ALA A 14 0.96 -17.10 11.64
CA ALA A 14 -0.11 -17.51 12.56
C ALA A 14 -0.15 -19.04 12.76
N ALA A 15 0.01 -19.82 11.69
CA ALA A 15 0.05 -21.28 11.78
C ALA A 15 1.29 -21.76 12.55
N LEU A 16 2.48 -21.25 12.24
CA LEU A 16 3.72 -21.62 12.93
C LEU A 16 3.68 -21.30 14.43
N LYS A 17 3.08 -20.16 14.82
CA LYS A 17 2.88 -19.78 16.23
C LYS A 17 1.82 -20.62 16.93
N ARG A 18 0.76 -21.01 16.21
CA ARG A 18 -0.34 -21.81 16.76
C ARG A 18 0.07 -23.27 16.95
N SER A 19 0.96 -23.77 16.10
CA SER A 19 1.44 -25.14 16.20
C SER A 19 2.07 -25.41 17.57
N LYS A 20 1.57 -26.46 18.23
CA LYS A 20 2.09 -26.99 19.50
C LYS A 20 3.30 -27.90 19.31
N ASN A 21 3.62 -28.28 18.07
CA ASN A 21 4.72 -29.20 17.80
C ASN A 21 6.05 -28.51 18.08
N LYS A 22 7.06 -29.23 18.57
CA LYS A 22 8.40 -28.66 18.77
C LYS A 22 9.07 -28.28 17.43
N PHE A 23 8.68 -28.99 16.37
CA PHE A 23 9.28 -28.94 15.05
C PHE A 23 8.16 -28.96 14.01
N GLU A 24 8.26 -28.13 12.98
CA GLU A 24 7.26 -28.03 11.91
C GLU A 24 7.93 -28.13 10.55
N THR A 25 7.47 -29.04 9.70
CA THR A 25 7.96 -29.20 8.33
C THR A 25 6.98 -28.59 7.33
N ARG A 26 7.41 -28.50 6.06
CA ARG A 26 6.52 -28.07 4.97
C ARG A 26 5.31 -28.99 4.78
N GLU A 27 5.41 -30.28 5.12
CA GLU A 27 4.29 -31.20 5.01
C GLU A 27 3.25 -31.02 6.12
N THR A 28 3.70 -30.81 7.36
CA THR A 28 2.79 -30.59 8.49
C THR A 28 2.08 -29.25 8.34
N LEU A 29 2.82 -28.22 7.95
CA LEU A 29 2.28 -26.89 7.69
C LEU A 29 1.33 -26.88 6.48
N ALA A 30 1.63 -27.67 5.44
CA ALA A 30 0.76 -27.88 4.28
C ALA A 30 -0.60 -28.45 4.69
N LYS A 31 -0.61 -29.49 5.52
CA LYS A 31 -1.84 -30.10 6.05
C LYS A 31 -2.65 -29.11 6.89
N GLU A 32 -1.99 -28.27 7.68
CA GLU A 32 -2.66 -27.27 8.52
C GLU A 32 -3.27 -26.12 7.70
N LEU A 33 -2.57 -25.64 6.67
CA LEU A 33 -2.99 -24.47 5.89
C LEU A 33 -3.82 -24.81 4.64
N GLY A 34 -3.83 -26.08 4.22
CA GLY A 34 -4.45 -26.54 2.98
C GLY A 34 -3.69 -26.10 1.73
N TYR A 35 -2.35 -26.04 1.82
CA TYR A 35 -1.48 -25.71 0.69
C TYR A 35 -0.62 -26.90 0.28
N TYR A 36 -0.12 -26.89 -0.95
CA TYR A 36 0.88 -27.84 -1.39
C TYR A 36 2.24 -27.54 -0.71
N PRO A 37 2.98 -28.56 -0.24
CA PRO A 37 4.31 -28.37 0.37
C PRO A 37 5.29 -27.61 -0.54
N GLU A 38 5.21 -27.79 -1.85
CA GLU A 38 6.02 -27.11 -2.86
C GLU A 38 5.74 -25.60 -2.88
N VAL A 39 4.47 -25.21 -2.74
CA VAL A 39 4.07 -23.79 -2.68
C VAL A 39 4.61 -23.14 -1.41
N ILE A 40 4.58 -23.86 -0.28
CA ILE A 40 5.16 -23.38 0.98
C ILE A 40 6.68 -23.23 0.84
N ALA A 41 7.33 -24.22 0.23
CA ALA A 41 8.77 -24.18 0.01
C ALA A 41 9.17 -23.00 -0.89
N ASP A 42 8.44 -22.77 -1.99
CA ASP A 42 8.70 -21.65 -2.89
C ASP A 42 8.48 -20.28 -2.25
N ASP A 43 7.42 -20.16 -1.45
CA ASP A 43 7.10 -18.92 -0.74
C ASP A 43 8.11 -18.58 0.34
N LEU A 44 8.57 -19.58 1.10
CA LEU A 44 9.49 -19.37 2.22
C LEU A 44 10.96 -19.40 1.79
N ALA A 45 11.28 -19.94 0.60
CA ALA A 45 12.64 -19.97 0.05
C ALA A 45 13.28 -18.60 -0.14
N GLN A 46 12.49 -17.53 -0.17
CA GLN A 46 13.02 -16.16 -0.19
C GLN A 46 13.74 -15.79 1.12
N PHE A 47 13.43 -16.46 2.23
CA PHE A 47 14.04 -16.24 3.54
C PHE A 47 15.20 -17.19 3.79
N ASP A 48 15.02 -18.46 3.41
CA ASP A 48 16.08 -19.46 3.45
C ASP A 48 15.93 -20.45 2.27
N PRO A 49 16.87 -20.46 1.30
CA PRO A 49 16.86 -21.40 0.18
C PRO A 49 16.88 -22.88 0.60
N MET A 50 17.38 -23.19 1.80
CA MET A 50 17.51 -24.56 2.30
C MET A 50 16.16 -25.28 2.40
N ILE A 51 15.07 -24.54 2.61
CA ILE A 51 13.69 -25.07 2.69
C ILE A 51 13.28 -25.83 1.44
N ARG A 52 13.85 -25.50 0.26
CA ARG A 52 13.58 -26.25 -0.96
C ARG A 52 14.26 -27.61 -0.95
N LEU A 53 15.49 -27.66 -0.45
CA LEU A 53 16.38 -28.80 -0.52
C LEU A 53 16.11 -29.80 0.60
N ASP A 54 15.86 -29.31 1.80
CA ASP A 54 15.63 -30.13 2.99
C ASP A 54 14.13 -30.25 3.30
N TYR A 55 13.62 -31.47 3.18
CA TYR A 55 12.22 -31.81 3.44
C TYR A 55 11.88 -31.79 4.94
N GLU A 56 12.89 -31.99 5.78
CA GLU A 56 12.81 -32.00 7.24
C GLU A 56 13.35 -30.68 7.81
N TYR A 57 13.33 -29.60 7.04
CA TYR A 57 13.71 -28.30 7.58
C TYR A 57 12.69 -27.82 8.61
N ASP A 58 13.15 -27.37 9.79
CA ASP A 58 12.28 -26.79 10.81
C ASP A 58 11.86 -25.36 10.44
N LEU A 59 10.62 -25.21 10.00
CA LEU A 59 10.04 -23.92 9.63
C LEU A 59 9.85 -22.98 10.84
N LYS A 60 9.95 -23.48 12.08
CA LYS A 60 9.86 -22.61 13.27
C LYS A 60 11.05 -21.66 13.41
N THR A 61 12.20 -22.00 12.85
CA THR A 61 13.38 -21.12 12.86
C THR A 61 13.14 -19.82 12.08
N LEU A 62 12.17 -19.81 11.16
CA LEU A 62 11.83 -18.66 10.31
C LEU A 62 10.87 -17.68 10.98
N ILE A 63 10.32 -18.00 12.16
CA ILE A 63 9.35 -17.14 12.86
C ILE A 63 9.89 -15.71 13.04
N PRO A 64 11.11 -15.47 13.56
CA PRO A 64 11.61 -14.10 13.76
C PRO A 64 11.72 -13.31 12.46
N VAL A 65 12.18 -13.96 11.38
CA VAL A 65 12.33 -13.34 10.06
C VAL A 65 10.96 -13.01 9.46
N LEU A 66 9.97 -13.90 9.62
CA LEU A 66 8.60 -13.67 9.17
C LEU A 66 7.92 -12.54 9.94
N GLU A 67 8.16 -12.41 11.25
CA GLU A 67 7.67 -11.28 12.05
C GLU A 67 8.20 -9.96 11.51
N GLN A 68 9.52 -9.86 11.36
CA GLN A 68 10.16 -8.66 10.83
C GLN A 68 9.65 -8.31 9.43
N TYR A 69 9.51 -9.31 8.55
CA TYR A 69 8.98 -9.11 7.21
C TYR A 69 7.53 -8.59 7.22
N VAL A 70 6.67 -9.13 8.09
CA VAL A 70 5.28 -8.67 8.22
C VAL A 70 5.21 -7.24 8.74
N ASP A 71 6.08 -6.88 9.69
CA ASP A 71 6.15 -5.54 10.27
C ASP A 71 6.67 -4.51 9.26
N ASP A 72 7.71 -4.85 8.50
CA ASP A 72 8.26 -4.01 7.43
C ASP A 72 7.21 -3.74 6.33
N LEU A 73 6.47 -4.78 5.92
CA LEU A 73 5.38 -4.60 4.97
C LEU A 73 4.22 -3.80 5.52
N ALA A 74 3.92 -3.92 6.82
CA ALA A 74 2.90 -3.11 7.48
C ALA A 74 3.33 -1.64 7.57
N ALA A 75 4.61 -1.37 7.85
CA ALA A 75 5.19 -0.03 7.86
C ALA A 75 5.19 0.60 6.46
N GLN A 76 5.54 -0.16 5.41
CA GLN A 76 5.46 0.30 4.02
C GLN A 76 4.03 0.65 3.62
N ARG A 77 3.03 -0.13 4.05
CA ARG A 77 1.61 0.17 3.77
C ARG A 77 1.04 1.35 4.55
N LYS A 78 1.67 1.76 5.66
CA LYS A 78 1.28 2.96 6.40
C LYS A 78 1.70 4.25 5.70
N LYS A 79 2.47 4.19 4.61
CA LYS A 79 2.78 5.36 3.79
C LYS A 79 1.55 5.76 2.96
N GLU A 80 0.92 6.81 3.46
CA GLU A 80 0.04 7.77 2.77
C GLU A 80 -1.29 7.21 2.24
N ALA A 81 -2.26 7.09 3.15
CA ALA A 81 -3.64 7.27 2.73
C ALA A 81 -3.73 8.67 2.10
N PRO A 82 -4.11 8.80 0.81
CA PRO A 82 -4.05 10.08 0.15
C PRO A 82 -5.05 11.02 0.83
N PRO A 83 -4.69 12.31 1.02
CA PRO A 83 -5.49 13.23 1.81
C PRO A 83 -6.93 13.26 1.31
N SER A 84 -7.87 13.03 2.23
CA SER A 84 -9.30 13.05 1.95
C SER A 84 -9.76 14.50 1.75
N ILE A 85 -10.28 14.81 0.56
CA ILE A 85 -10.82 16.13 0.25
C ILE A 85 -12.28 16.19 0.64
N ARG A 86 -12.59 17.05 1.61
CA ARG A 86 -13.97 17.35 2.03
C ARG A 86 -14.57 18.39 1.08
N LYS A 87 -15.90 18.39 0.91
CA LYS A 87 -16.61 19.37 0.06
C LYS A 87 -16.25 20.82 0.40
N LYS A 88 -16.13 21.12 1.71
CA LYS A 88 -15.69 22.40 2.28
C LYS A 88 -14.33 22.92 1.78
N ASP A 89 -13.44 22.05 1.29
CA ASP A 89 -12.16 22.48 0.72
C ASP A 89 -12.28 22.87 -0.76
N THR A 90 -13.35 22.44 -1.43
CA THR A 90 -13.70 22.81 -2.81
C THR A 90 -14.54 24.08 -2.83
N ASP A 91 -15.46 24.24 -1.86
CA ASP A 91 -16.35 25.41 -1.74
C ASP A 91 -15.63 26.73 -1.40
N LYS A 92 -14.30 26.68 -1.15
CA LYS A 92 -13.45 27.86 -0.95
C LYS A 92 -13.05 28.56 -2.25
N TYR A 93 -13.29 27.90 -3.38
CA TYR A 93 -12.91 28.36 -4.71
C TYR A 93 -14.16 28.40 -5.58
N ASP A 94 -14.48 29.57 -6.13
CA ASP A 94 -15.65 29.74 -7.00
C ASP A 94 -15.45 29.08 -8.38
N GLY A 95 -14.20 28.80 -8.77
CA GLY A 95 -13.84 28.14 -10.03
C GLY A 95 -12.34 27.92 -10.19
N VAL A 96 -11.91 27.40 -11.35
CA VAL A 96 -10.49 27.12 -11.62
C VAL A 96 -9.67 28.42 -11.62
N GLY A 97 -10.22 29.51 -12.12
CA GLY A 97 -9.56 30.83 -12.14
C GLY A 97 -9.27 31.38 -10.73
N ASP A 98 -10.22 31.22 -9.80
CA ASP A 98 -10.06 31.65 -8.41
C ASP A 98 -9.04 30.80 -7.65
N PHE A 99 -8.97 29.49 -7.95
CA PHE A 99 -7.92 28.62 -7.43
C PHE A 99 -6.52 29.04 -7.89
N VAL A 100 -6.35 29.29 -9.19
CA VAL A 100 -5.08 29.77 -9.75
C VAL A 100 -4.70 31.12 -9.17
N TYR A 101 -5.67 32.02 -8.98
CA TYR A 101 -5.41 33.34 -8.40
C TYR A 101 -4.96 33.25 -6.94
N LYS A 102 -5.64 32.44 -6.11
CA LYS A 102 -5.32 32.31 -4.67
C LYS A 102 -4.05 31.51 -4.38
N GLU A 103 -3.81 30.42 -5.11
CA GLU A 103 -2.74 29.47 -4.79
C GLU A 103 -1.50 29.62 -5.68
N MET A 104 -1.62 30.20 -6.88
CA MET A 104 -0.53 30.28 -7.85
C MET A 104 -0.06 31.72 -8.15
N THR A 105 -0.54 32.75 -7.45
CA THR A 105 -0.03 34.12 -7.61
C THR A 105 0.90 34.56 -6.47
N ILE A 106 1.90 35.40 -6.79
CA ILE A 106 2.79 35.98 -5.80
C ILE A 106 2.13 37.24 -5.21
N GLY A 107 1.40 37.08 -4.10
CA GLY A 107 0.81 38.19 -3.36
C GLY A 107 -0.16 39.06 -4.21
N ALA A 108 -0.35 40.32 -3.80
CA ALA A 108 -1.30 41.26 -4.42
C ALA A 108 -0.91 41.72 -5.84
N SER A 109 0.21 41.24 -6.40
CA SER A 109 0.72 41.67 -7.72
C SER A 109 0.12 40.90 -8.90
N GLY A 110 -0.69 39.86 -8.67
CA GLY A 110 -1.41 39.15 -9.75
C GLY A 110 -0.51 38.39 -10.73
N LEU A 111 0.79 38.28 -10.45
CA LEU A 111 1.75 37.54 -11.28
C LEU A 111 1.71 36.06 -10.92
N ILE A 112 1.51 35.20 -11.92
CA ILE A 112 1.50 33.75 -11.76
C ILE A 112 2.92 33.26 -11.47
N ASN A 113 3.11 32.68 -10.30
CA ASN A 113 4.36 32.04 -9.92
C ASN A 113 4.49 30.69 -10.63
N ARG A 114 5.42 30.62 -11.58
CA ARG A 114 5.71 29.38 -12.33
C ARG A 114 6.47 28.34 -11.51
N ASN A 115 6.99 28.72 -10.33
CA ASN A 115 7.78 27.85 -9.46
C ASN A 115 7.00 27.34 -8.23
N VAL A 116 5.67 27.52 -8.20
CA VAL A 116 4.85 26.95 -7.12
C VAL A 116 4.70 25.45 -7.33
N GLU A 117 5.24 24.67 -6.40
CA GLU A 117 4.96 23.25 -6.29
C GLU A 117 3.63 23.06 -5.56
N LEU A 118 2.61 22.63 -6.30
CA LEU A 118 1.30 22.31 -5.73
C LEU A 118 1.39 21.00 -4.94
N SER A 119 0.91 21.02 -3.70
CA SER A 119 0.74 19.82 -2.89
C SER A 119 -0.26 18.85 -3.54
N GLU A 120 -0.15 17.55 -3.22
CA GLU A 120 -1.05 16.51 -3.74
C GLU A 120 -2.53 16.82 -3.41
N LYS A 121 -2.78 17.50 -2.28
CA LYS A 121 -4.11 17.97 -1.89
C LYS A 121 -4.64 19.05 -2.84
N GLN A 122 -3.82 20.05 -3.17
CA GLN A 122 -4.16 21.13 -4.10
C GLN A 122 -4.42 20.61 -5.52
N LEU A 123 -3.58 19.71 -6.02
CA LEU A 123 -3.76 19.08 -7.35
C LEU A 123 -5.09 18.32 -7.45
N ARG A 124 -5.49 17.63 -6.39
CA ARG A 124 -6.78 16.93 -6.37
C ARG A 124 -7.98 17.88 -6.25
N ILE A 125 -7.86 19.03 -5.56
CA ILE A 125 -8.90 20.07 -5.55
C ILE A 125 -9.06 20.65 -6.96
N LEU A 126 -7.95 20.99 -7.62
CA LEU A 126 -7.95 21.48 -9.01
C LEU A 126 -8.62 20.47 -9.95
N ARG A 127 -8.28 19.18 -9.86
CA ARG A 127 -8.92 18.13 -10.67
C ARG A 127 -10.44 18.08 -10.46
N ARG A 128 -10.92 18.32 -9.25
CA ARG A 128 -12.35 18.33 -8.93
C ARG A 128 -13.06 19.55 -9.51
N LEU A 129 -12.45 20.73 -9.44
CA LEU A 129 -12.96 21.97 -10.04
C LEU A 129 -13.03 21.86 -11.57
N ILE A 130 -11.97 21.34 -12.20
CA ILE A 130 -11.96 21.10 -13.65
C ILE A 130 -13.07 20.14 -14.08
N ASN A 131 -13.26 19.04 -13.35
CA ASN A 131 -14.33 18.09 -13.67
C ASN A 131 -15.74 18.69 -13.49
N ALA A 132 -15.91 19.65 -12.57
CA ALA A 132 -17.17 20.36 -12.39
C ALA A 132 -17.45 21.30 -13.57
N GLU A 133 -16.46 22.10 -13.99
CA GLU A 133 -16.58 22.97 -15.18
C GLU A 133 -16.83 22.18 -16.47
N LEU A 134 -16.13 21.06 -16.66
CA LEU A 134 -16.34 20.17 -17.81
C LEU A 134 -17.73 19.53 -17.82
N LYS A 135 -18.32 19.29 -16.64
CA LYS A 135 -19.69 18.77 -16.54
C LYS A 135 -20.71 19.84 -16.90
N GLN A 136 -20.52 21.08 -16.43
CA GLN A 136 -21.38 22.21 -16.79
C GLN A 136 -21.39 22.47 -18.31
N ARG A 137 -20.21 22.49 -18.95
CA ARG A 137 -20.14 22.66 -20.41
C ARG A 137 -20.84 21.57 -21.21
N LYS A 138 -20.82 20.32 -20.72
CA LYS A 138 -21.53 19.20 -21.35
C LYS A 138 -23.04 19.21 -21.12
N GLU A 139 -23.53 19.99 -20.15
CA GLU A 139 -24.97 20.19 -19.91
C GLU A 139 -25.51 21.41 -20.67
N GLU A 140 -24.63 22.29 -21.16
CA GLU A 140 -24.96 23.46 -21.99
C GLU A 140 -24.92 23.17 -23.52
N ASP A 141 -24.27 22.08 -23.94
CA ASP A 141 -24.29 21.53 -25.32
C ASP A 141 -25.43 20.50 -25.51
#